data_AF-A0A3R6R8N7-F1
#
_entry.id   AF-A0A3R6R8N7-F1
#
_cell.length_a   1.000
_cell.length_b   1.000
_cell.length_c   1.000
_cell.angle_alpha   90.00
_cell.angle_beta   90.00
_cell.angle_gamma   90.00
#
_symmetry.space_group_name_H-M   'P 1'
#
loop_
_entity.id
_entity.type
_entity.pdbx_description
1 polymer ?
#
loop_
_entity_poly.entity_id
_entity_poly.type
_entity_poly.pdbx_seq_one_letter_code
_entity_poly.pdbx_strand_id
1 'polypeptide(L)'
;MEFLEQVHLFATKWIEKFRDQKISYIELVDHYFADDCQALGFQMDCGHAFSEKYGDAASSCDALNRIIDEVTDIKLLGSAIYSQWRYFKIGSILTVTRKIDTILRYRFRMCIWKHWKTPQNKYKNLVKLGVEPRNATRAAWSHGYARICRTETVCYAMSNARLARFRLLSAEAYFVKVSS
;
A
#
# COMPACT_ATOMS: atom_id res chain seq x y z
N MET A 1 -3.97 -5.56 -11.51
CA MET A 1 -2.68 -5.45 -10.79
C MET A 1 -2.14 -4.03 -10.93
N GLU A 2 -2.31 -3.43 -12.10
CA GLU A 2 -1.98 -2.04 -12.46
C GLU A 2 -2.44 -0.97 -11.45
N PHE A 3 -3.71 -1.00 -10.99
CA PHE A 3 -4.17 -0.01 -9.99
C PHE A 3 -3.40 -0.07 -8.66
N LEU A 4 -3.18 -1.27 -8.09
CA LEU A 4 -2.45 -1.40 -6.82
C LEU A 4 -1.00 -0.92 -6.95
N GLU A 5 -0.40 -1.17 -8.12
CA GLU A 5 0.94 -0.68 -8.46
C GLU A 5 0.98 0.84 -8.47
N GLN A 6 0.08 1.49 -9.20
CA GLN A 6 0.01 2.96 -9.24
C GLN A 6 -0.19 3.57 -7.84
N VAL A 7 -1.06 2.99 -7.01
CA VAL A 7 -1.27 3.46 -5.63
C VAL A 7 -0.02 3.25 -4.76
N HIS A 8 0.75 2.18 -4.98
CA HIS A 8 2.01 1.97 -4.27
C HIS A 8 3.09 2.97 -4.66
N LEU A 9 3.19 3.30 -5.96
CA LEU A 9 4.12 4.32 -6.44
C LEU A 9 3.76 5.70 -5.90
N PHE A 10 2.47 6.02 -5.88
CA PHE A 10 1.95 7.21 -5.22
C PHE A 10 2.32 7.24 -3.73
N ALA A 11 2.01 6.19 -2.97
CA ALA A 11 2.31 6.14 -1.54
C ALA A 11 3.82 6.31 -1.28
N THR A 12 4.67 5.67 -2.10
CA THR A 12 6.13 5.76 -1.98
C THR A 12 6.63 7.17 -2.28
N LYS A 13 6.20 7.78 -3.41
CA LYS A 13 6.54 9.15 -3.81
C LYS A 13 6.24 10.14 -2.69
N TRP A 14 5.03 10.08 -2.14
CA TRP A 14 4.58 11.03 -1.14
C TRP A 14 5.19 10.78 0.25
N ILE A 15 5.44 9.52 0.65
CA ILE A 15 6.19 9.23 1.89
C ILE A 15 7.58 9.86 1.89
N GLU A 16 8.30 9.78 0.76
CA GLU A 16 9.64 10.37 0.66
C GLU A 16 9.57 11.90 0.67
N LYS A 17 8.62 12.51 -0.03
CA LYS A 17 8.37 13.96 0.04
C LYS A 17 8.06 14.43 1.47
N PHE A 18 7.19 13.75 2.20
CA PHE A 18 6.84 14.10 3.58
C PHE A 18 7.98 13.82 4.58
N ARG A 19 8.98 13.01 4.22
CA ARG A 19 10.16 12.75 5.07
C ARG A 19 11.21 13.85 4.94
N ASP A 20 11.28 14.52 3.79
CA ASP A 20 12.23 15.58 3.56
C ASP A 20 11.91 16.79 4.44
N GLN A 21 12.77 17.06 5.41
CA GLN A 21 12.62 18.19 6.34
C GLN A 21 12.84 19.56 5.69
N LYS A 22 13.40 19.59 4.48
CA LYS A 22 13.67 20.82 3.72
C LYS A 22 12.61 21.13 2.68
N ILE A 23 11.63 20.24 2.50
CA ILE A 23 10.59 20.42 1.48
C ILE A 23 9.76 21.67 1.79
N SER A 24 9.51 22.46 0.75
CA SER A 24 8.64 23.64 0.88
C SER A 24 7.20 23.21 1.14
N TYR A 25 6.49 23.95 2.01
CA TYR A 25 5.05 23.75 2.22
C TYR A 25 4.27 23.87 0.91
N ILE A 26 4.72 24.70 -0.03
CA ILE A 26 4.11 24.84 -1.36
C ILE A 26 4.21 23.50 -2.11
N GLU A 27 5.36 22.83 -2.13
CA GLU A 27 5.48 21.52 -2.77
C GLU A 27 4.64 20.41 -2.11
N LEU A 28 4.26 20.60 -0.85
CA LEU A 28 3.40 19.68 -0.11
C LEU A 28 1.91 19.98 -0.23
N VAL A 29 1.52 21.23 -0.45
CA VAL A 29 0.13 21.73 -0.36
C VAL A 29 -0.39 22.35 -1.67
N ASP A 30 0.44 22.37 -2.70
CA ASP A 30 0.03 22.79 -4.04
C ASP A 30 -0.71 21.67 -4.81
N HIS A 31 -1.27 22.00 -5.97
CA HIS A 31 -2.14 21.16 -6.79
C HIS A 31 -1.58 19.77 -7.15
N TYR A 32 -0.26 19.57 -7.08
CA TYR A 32 0.40 18.29 -7.40
C TYR A 32 -0.16 17.07 -6.63
N PHE A 33 -0.53 17.22 -5.36
CA PHE A 33 -1.14 16.11 -4.60
C PHE A 33 -2.55 15.79 -5.11
N ALA A 34 -3.32 16.85 -5.39
CA ALA A 34 -4.67 16.70 -5.89
C ALA A 34 -4.70 16.06 -7.28
N ASP A 35 -3.80 16.47 -8.17
CA ASP A 35 -3.66 15.92 -9.51
C ASP A 35 -3.27 14.44 -9.47
N ASP A 36 -2.30 14.07 -8.65
CA ASP A 36 -1.89 12.68 -8.45
C ASP A 36 -3.06 11.82 -7.90
N CYS A 37 -3.83 12.35 -6.94
CA CYS A 37 -5.01 11.68 -6.39
C CYS A 37 -6.10 11.47 -7.46
N GLN A 38 -6.38 12.50 -8.27
CA GLN A 38 -7.34 12.43 -9.35
C GLN A 38 -6.91 11.44 -10.43
N ALA A 39 -5.62 11.37 -10.77
CA ALA A 39 -5.07 10.42 -11.74
C ALA A 39 -5.25 8.96 -11.30
N LEU A 40 -5.28 8.69 -9.98
CA LEU A 40 -5.59 7.38 -9.41
C LEU A 40 -7.10 7.08 -9.34
N GLY A 41 -7.94 8.05 -9.70
CA GLY A 41 -9.39 7.97 -9.61
C GLY A 41 -9.94 8.14 -8.19
N PHE A 42 -9.16 8.69 -7.25
CA PHE A 42 -9.67 9.06 -5.94
C PHE A 42 -10.64 10.23 -6.04
N GLN A 43 -11.70 10.17 -5.23
CA GLN A 43 -12.81 11.11 -5.27
C GLN A 43 -12.63 12.14 -4.16
N MET A 44 -12.77 13.41 -4.52
CA MET A 44 -12.94 14.51 -3.56
C MET A 44 -14.42 14.57 -3.17
N ASP A 45 -14.79 13.79 -2.17
CA ASP A 45 -16.17 13.65 -1.68
C ASP A 45 -16.35 14.24 -0.27
N CYS A 46 -15.38 15.05 0.18
CA CYS A 46 -15.29 15.57 1.54
C CYS A 46 -15.29 14.47 2.63
N GLY A 47 -14.95 13.23 2.27
CA GLY A 47 -14.90 12.08 3.17
C GLY A 47 -16.26 11.41 3.40
N HIS A 48 -17.30 11.77 2.64
CA HIS A 48 -18.67 11.30 2.86
C HIS A 48 -18.79 9.77 2.76
N ALA A 49 -18.30 9.17 1.67
CA ALA A 49 -18.41 7.72 1.47
C ALA A 49 -17.61 6.93 2.52
N PHE A 50 -16.47 7.48 2.96
CA PHE A 50 -15.68 6.84 4.01
C PHE A 50 -16.36 6.96 5.37
N SER A 51 -16.94 8.12 5.67
CA SER A 51 -17.67 8.37 6.92
C SER A 51 -18.91 7.51 7.06
N GLU A 52 -19.62 7.24 5.96
CA GLU A 52 -20.79 6.35 5.98
C GLU A 52 -20.41 4.93 6.47
N LYS A 53 -19.23 4.46 6.08
CA LYS A 53 -18.76 3.11 6.41
C LYS A 53 -17.99 3.01 7.72
N TYR A 54 -17.24 4.05 8.06
CA TYR A 54 -16.26 4.01 9.15
C TYR A 54 -16.42 5.16 10.17
N GLY A 55 -17.48 5.96 10.05
CA GLY A 55 -17.80 7.05 10.96
C GLY A 55 -16.67 8.08 11.06
N ASP A 56 -16.36 8.47 12.30
CA ASP A 56 -15.37 9.49 12.64
C ASP A 56 -13.95 9.19 12.14
N ALA A 57 -13.67 7.96 11.70
CA ALA A 57 -12.40 7.65 11.04
C ALA A 57 -12.18 8.43 9.73
N ALA A 58 -13.23 9.04 9.17
CA ALA A 58 -13.11 9.94 8.03
C ALA A 58 -12.41 11.26 8.37
N SER A 59 -12.45 11.72 9.63
CA SER A 59 -11.92 13.04 10.04
C SER A 59 -10.96 12.98 11.22
N SER A 60 -10.88 11.84 11.92
CA SER A 60 -9.99 11.62 13.06
C SER A 60 -8.85 10.67 12.70
N CYS A 61 -7.61 11.16 12.78
CA CYS A 61 -6.42 10.33 12.61
C CYS A 61 -6.38 9.17 13.61
N ASP A 62 -6.83 9.39 14.83
CA ASP A 62 -6.81 8.37 15.88
C ASP A 62 -7.85 7.28 15.63
N ALA A 63 -9.06 7.65 15.18
CA ALA A 63 -10.07 6.69 14.78
C ALA A 63 -9.63 5.91 13.53
N LEU A 64 -9.12 6.61 12.51
CA LEU A 64 -8.53 5.98 11.34
C LEU A 64 -7.40 5.03 11.72
N ASN A 65 -6.54 5.44 12.66
CA ASN A 65 -5.42 4.63 13.12
C ASN A 65 -5.85 3.29 13.70
N ARG A 66 -7.01 3.21 14.35
CA ARG A 66 -7.55 1.98 14.95
C ARG A 66 -8.10 1.02 13.91
N ILE A 67 -8.69 1.53 12.84
CA ILE A 67 -9.41 0.71 11.85
C ILE A 67 -8.61 0.43 10.58
N ILE A 68 -7.46 1.08 10.38
CA ILE A 68 -6.74 1.10 9.11
C ILE A 68 -6.46 -0.31 8.55
N ASP A 69 -6.10 -1.26 9.41
CA ASP A 69 -5.77 -2.63 9.02
C ASP A 69 -6.99 -3.45 8.57
N GLU A 70 -8.18 -2.97 8.89
CA GLU A 70 -9.48 -3.52 8.50
C GLU A 70 -9.99 -2.88 7.20
N VAL A 71 -9.50 -1.70 6.84
CA VAL A 71 -9.87 -1.02 5.60
C VAL A 71 -9.29 -1.78 4.40
N THR A 72 -10.16 -2.55 3.77
CA THR A 72 -9.79 -3.40 2.63
C THR A 72 -9.91 -2.70 1.29
N ASP A 73 -10.74 -1.67 1.22
CA ASP A 73 -11.01 -0.87 0.04
C ASP A 73 -10.03 0.29 -0.06
N ILE A 74 -9.03 0.12 -0.93
CA ILE A 74 -7.95 1.09 -1.13
C ILE A 74 -8.45 2.34 -1.85
N LYS A 75 -9.47 2.22 -2.74
CA LYS A 75 -10.02 3.38 -3.42
C LYS A 75 -10.76 4.27 -2.42
N LEU A 76 -11.59 3.65 -1.59
CA LEU A 76 -12.34 4.35 -0.55
C LEU A 76 -11.38 5.05 0.45
N LEU A 77 -10.32 4.34 0.89
CA LEU A 77 -9.29 4.92 1.75
C LEU A 77 -8.53 6.07 1.07
N GLY A 78 -8.15 5.90 -0.19
CA GLY A 78 -7.48 6.93 -0.98
C GLY A 78 -8.32 8.20 -1.14
N SER A 79 -9.61 8.06 -1.44
CA SER A 79 -10.58 9.16 -1.50
C SER A 79 -10.73 9.87 -0.15
N ALA A 80 -10.80 9.14 0.96
CA ALA A 80 -10.89 9.74 2.29
C ALA A 80 -9.68 10.62 2.61
N ILE A 81 -8.49 10.13 2.28
CA ILE A 81 -7.24 10.85 2.51
C ILE A 81 -7.15 12.05 1.58
N TYR A 82 -7.54 11.88 0.33
CA TYR A 82 -7.63 12.98 -0.63
C TYR A 82 -8.61 14.06 -0.15
N SER A 83 -9.75 13.69 0.43
CA SER A 83 -10.72 14.66 0.95
C SER A 83 -10.22 15.44 2.17
N GLN A 84 -9.33 14.85 2.97
CA GLN A 84 -8.88 15.40 4.25
C GLN A 84 -7.48 16.00 4.23
N TRP A 85 -6.74 15.85 3.13
CA TRP A 85 -5.32 16.22 3.06
C TRP A 85 -5.04 17.69 3.43
N ARG A 86 -5.97 18.61 3.11
CA ARG A 86 -5.85 20.04 3.46
C ARG A 86 -5.98 20.30 4.97
N TYR A 87 -6.64 19.41 5.69
CA TYR A 87 -6.98 19.56 7.10
C TYR A 87 -6.06 18.75 8.01
N PHE A 88 -5.40 17.71 7.48
CA PHE A 88 -4.44 16.93 8.26
C PHE A 88 -3.11 17.66 8.45
N LYS A 89 -2.59 17.63 9.67
CA LYS A 89 -1.21 18.04 9.96
C LYS A 89 -0.24 17.08 9.25
N ILE A 90 0.93 17.58 8.83
CA ILE A 90 1.96 16.79 8.11
C ILE A 90 2.27 15.46 8.82
N GLY A 91 2.42 15.46 10.16
CA GLY A 91 2.68 14.23 10.94
C GLY A 91 1.55 13.20 10.88
N SER A 92 0.30 13.67 10.80
CA SER A 92 -0.87 12.81 10.62
C SER A 92 -0.88 12.19 9.22
N ILE A 93 -0.62 12.97 8.17
CA ILE A 93 -0.58 12.47 6.79
C ILE A 93 0.53 11.42 6.64
N LEU A 94 1.74 11.70 7.13
CA LEU A 94 2.85 10.75 7.07
C LEU A 94 2.52 9.41 7.74
N THR A 95 1.80 9.45 8.86
CA THR A 95 1.35 8.25 9.58
C THR A 95 0.36 7.46 8.74
N VAL A 96 -0.61 8.14 8.12
CA VAL A 96 -1.63 7.51 7.28
C VAL A 96 -1.01 6.92 6.01
N THR A 97 -0.15 7.64 5.29
CA THR A 97 0.48 7.15 4.05
C THR A 97 1.36 5.93 4.31
N ARG A 98 2.09 5.87 5.43
CA ARG A 98 2.84 4.67 5.85
C ARG A 98 1.94 3.46 6.09
N LYS A 99 0.75 3.68 6.64
CA LYS A 99 -0.24 2.61 6.88
C LYS A 99 -0.87 2.12 5.58
N ILE A 100 -1.20 3.03 4.65
CA ILE A 100 -1.60 2.64 3.28
C ILE A 100 -0.52 1.76 2.65
N ASP A 101 0.75 2.17 2.71
CA ASP A 101 1.86 1.37 2.16
C ASP A 101 1.92 -0.02 2.80
N THR A 102 1.67 -0.12 4.10
CA THR A 102 1.58 -1.41 4.80
C THR A 102 0.42 -2.28 4.29
N ILE A 103 -0.77 -1.70 4.11
CA ILE A 103 -1.95 -2.39 3.56
C ILE A 103 -1.68 -2.85 2.12
N LEU A 104 -1.06 -2.00 1.30
CA LEU A 104 -0.71 -2.31 -0.09
C LEU A 104 0.25 -3.49 -0.15
N ARG A 105 1.33 -3.46 0.63
CA ARG A 105 2.29 -4.58 0.71
C ARG A 105 1.61 -5.87 1.15
N TYR A 106 0.70 -5.80 2.12
CA TYR A 106 -0.10 -6.95 2.52
C TYR A 106 -1.00 -7.46 1.39
N ARG A 107 -1.65 -6.57 0.63
CA ARG A 107 -2.46 -6.91 -0.55
C ARG A 107 -1.63 -7.56 -1.65
N PHE A 108 -0.44 -7.03 -1.92
CA PHE A 108 0.48 -7.64 -2.89
C PHE A 108 0.88 -9.05 -2.49
N ARG A 109 1.20 -9.28 -1.21
CA ARG A 109 1.47 -10.64 -0.72
C ARG A 109 0.30 -11.57 -0.95
N MET A 110 -0.93 -11.12 -0.68
CA MET A 110 -2.14 -11.90 -0.95
C MET A 110 -2.32 -12.19 -2.44
N CYS A 111 -2.07 -11.22 -3.32
CA CYS A 111 -2.15 -11.41 -4.78
C CYS A 111 -1.11 -12.43 -5.28
N ILE A 112 0.15 -12.31 -4.84
CA ILE A 112 1.22 -13.25 -5.18
C ILE A 112 0.89 -14.64 -4.65
N TRP A 113 0.42 -14.74 -3.40
CA TRP A 113 0.05 -16.00 -2.78
C TRP A 113 -1.11 -16.71 -3.51
N LYS A 114 -2.11 -15.94 -3.98
CA LYS A 114 -3.19 -16.46 -4.84
C LYS A 114 -2.69 -16.88 -6.22
N HIS A 115 -1.70 -16.17 -6.76
CA HIS A 115 -1.09 -16.50 -8.05
C HIS A 115 -0.32 -17.83 -7.99
N TRP A 116 0.27 -18.18 -6.85
CA TRP A 116 0.87 -19.51 -6.61
C TRP A 116 -0.21 -20.57 -6.38
N LYS A 117 -1.08 -20.78 -7.37
CA LYS A 117 -2.36 -21.52 -7.31
C LYS A 117 -2.36 -22.79 -6.43
N THR A 118 -1.33 -23.62 -6.51
CA THR A 118 -1.25 -24.92 -5.80
C THR A 118 -0.29 -24.90 -4.60
N PRO A 119 -0.53 -25.72 -3.55
CA PRO A 119 0.42 -25.89 -2.44
C PRO A 119 1.84 -26.23 -2.90
N GLN A 120 1.98 -27.07 -3.93
CA GLN A 120 3.27 -27.43 -4.51
C GLN A 120 3.98 -26.23 -5.12
N ASN A 121 3.26 -25.34 -5.82
CA ASN A 121 3.84 -24.11 -6.37
C ASN A 121 4.22 -23.13 -5.26
N LYS A 122 3.41 -23.00 -4.20
CA LYS A 122 3.75 -22.19 -3.02
C LYS A 122 5.04 -22.68 -2.37
N TYR A 123 5.15 -23.98 -2.11
CA TYR A 123 6.33 -24.60 -1.54
C TYR A 123 7.58 -24.32 -2.39
N LYS A 124 7.52 -24.62 -3.70
CA LYS A 124 8.65 -24.41 -4.63
C LYS A 124 9.10 -22.94 -4.64
N ASN A 125 8.17 -22.00 -4.70
CA ASN A 125 8.48 -20.58 -4.72
C ASN A 125 9.03 -20.08 -3.37
N LEU A 126 8.51 -20.55 -2.23
CA LEU A 126 9.02 -20.20 -0.91
C LEU A 126 10.48 -20.66 -0.74
N VAL A 127 10.78 -21.91 -1.10
CA VAL A 127 12.15 -22.46 -1.04
C VAL A 127 13.07 -21.67 -1.97
N LYS A 128 12.62 -21.35 -3.19
CA LYS A 128 13.38 -20.50 -4.14
C LYS A 128 13.69 -19.10 -3.57
N LEU A 129 12.82 -18.57 -2.71
CA LEU A 129 13.00 -17.29 -2.03
C LEU A 129 13.79 -17.41 -0.71
N GLY A 130 14.39 -18.57 -0.45
CA GLY A 130 15.27 -18.82 0.69
C GLY A 130 14.56 -19.16 2.00
N VAL A 131 13.29 -19.58 1.95
CA VAL A 131 12.60 -20.13 3.13
C VAL A 131 13.03 -21.57 3.35
N GLU A 132 13.33 -21.91 4.61
CA GLU A 132 13.70 -23.27 5.01
C GLU A 132 12.56 -24.28 4.70
N PRO A 133 12.86 -25.51 4.21
CA PRO A 133 11.86 -26.45 3.70
C PRO A 133 10.74 -26.81 4.68
N ARG A 134 11.02 -26.97 5.97
CA ARG A 134 10.01 -27.26 7.00
C ARG A 134 9.04 -26.09 7.14
N ASN A 135 9.55 -24.87 7.22
CA ASN A 135 8.71 -23.66 7.27
C ASN A 135 7.93 -23.43 5.96
N ALA A 136 8.53 -23.72 4.82
CA ALA A 136 7.88 -23.64 3.51
C ALA A 136 6.71 -24.63 3.41
N THR A 137 6.89 -25.86 3.90
CA THR A 137 5.85 -26.90 3.92
C THR A 137 4.68 -26.48 4.80
N ARG A 138 4.96 -26.00 6.01
CA ARG A 138 3.89 -25.53 6.92
C ARG A 138 3.08 -24.40 6.30
N ALA A 139 3.75 -23.43 5.67
CA ALA A 139 3.06 -22.30 5.04
C ALA A 139 2.26 -22.70 3.79
N ALA A 140 2.82 -23.55 2.93
CA ALA A 140 2.21 -23.89 1.63
C ALA A 140 0.87 -24.65 1.75
N TRP A 141 0.71 -25.49 2.78
CA TRP A 141 -0.51 -26.25 3.06
C TRP A 141 -1.44 -25.59 4.08
N SER A 142 -1.11 -24.37 4.55
CA SER A 142 -1.98 -23.63 5.47
C SER A 142 -3.24 -23.08 4.80
N HIS A 143 -4.36 -23.10 5.54
CA HIS A 143 -5.62 -22.48 5.12
C HIS A 143 -5.71 -21.00 5.54
N GLY A 144 -6.42 -20.20 4.75
CA GLY A 144 -6.68 -18.78 5.02
C GLY A 144 -5.61 -17.83 4.42
N TYR A 145 -5.88 -17.32 3.23
CA TYR A 145 -4.96 -16.47 2.45
C TYR A 145 -4.56 -15.18 3.17
N ALA A 146 -5.50 -14.55 3.87
CA ALA A 146 -5.26 -13.33 4.63
C ALA A 146 -4.27 -13.60 5.77
N ARG A 147 -4.61 -14.55 6.65
CA ARG A 147 -3.80 -14.91 7.81
C ARG A 147 -2.37 -15.30 7.41
N ILE A 148 -2.20 -16.17 6.41
CA ILE A 148 -0.87 -16.66 6.04
C ILE A 148 0.03 -15.55 5.49
N CYS A 149 -0.53 -14.53 4.81
CA CYS A 149 0.24 -13.41 4.28
C CYS A 149 0.73 -12.41 5.34
N ARG A 150 0.30 -12.55 6.60
CA ARG A 150 0.83 -11.80 7.76
C ARG A 150 1.93 -12.57 8.50
N THR A 151 2.15 -13.85 8.19
CA THR A 151 3.16 -14.65 8.90
C THR A 151 4.56 -14.25 8.51
N GLU A 152 5.50 -14.40 9.44
CA GLU A 152 6.91 -14.10 9.23
C GLU A 152 7.48 -14.85 8.02
N THR A 153 7.13 -16.13 7.83
CA THR A 153 7.56 -16.94 6.68
C THR A 153 7.22 -16.27 5.34
N VAL A 154 5.98 -15.80 5.18
CA VAL A 154 5.53 -15.15 3.94
C VAL A 154 6.09 -13.73 3.83
N CYS A 155 6.15 -12.98 4.94
CA CYS A 155 6.74 -11.64 4.98
C CYS A 155 8.23 -11.65 4.66
N TYR A 156 8.98 -12.67 5.09
CA TYR A 156 10.37 -12.88 4.74
C TYR A 156 10.50 -13.24 3.25
N ALA A 157 9.74 -14.22 2.77
CA ALA A 157 9.76 -14.63 1.36
C ALA A 157 9.44 -13.45 0.42
N MET A 158 8.39 -12.70 0.75
CA MET A 158 7.90 -11.51 0.02
C MET A 158 8.22 -10.24 0.83
N SER A 159 9.50 -10.04 1.13
CA SER A 159 9.97 -8.89 1.91
C SER A 159 9.68 -7.57 1.21
N ASN A 160 9.63 -6.50 2.01
CA ASN A 160 9.44 -5.14 1.52
C ASN A 160 10.46 -4.77 0.41
N ALA A 161 11.71 -5.21 0.57
CA ALA A 161 12.77 -5.02 -0.42
C ALA A 161 12.54 -5.82 -1.71
N ARG A 162 12.01 -7.05 -1.61
CA ARG A 162 11.70 -7.88 -2.79
C ARG A 162 10.50 -7.35 -3.55
N LEU A 163 9.44 -6.94 -2.84
CA LEU A 163 8.27 -6.30 -3.44
C LEU A 163 8.67 -5.04 -4.21
N ALA A 164 9.61 -4.25 -3.68
CA ALA A 164 10.16 -3.09 -4.39
C ALA A 164 11.02 -3.45 -5.62
N ARG A 165 11.68 -4.62 -5.64
CA ARG A 165 12.52 -5.08 -6.77
C ARG A 165 11.74 -5.75 -7.91
N PHE A 166 10.56 -6.32 -7.63
CA PHE A 166 9.76 -7.06 -8.61
C PHE A 166 8.96 -6.19 -9.60
N ARG A 167 9.14 -4.86 -9.63
CA ARG A 167 8.57 -3.98 -10.67
C ARG A 167 7.02 -4.07 -10.82
N LEU A 168 6.11 -3.46 -10.04
CA LEU A 168 6.13 -2.46 -8.95
C LEU A 168 7.23 -1.42 -9.05
N LEU A 169 7.35 -0.83 -10.23
CA LEU A 169 8.50 -0.07 -10.71
C LEU A 169 8.78 1.22 -9.95
N SER A 170 9.98 1.35 -9.37
CA SER A 170 10.60 2.67 -9.10
C SER A 170 10.42 3.61 -10.30
N ALA A 171 10.05 4.88 -10.01
CA ALA A 171 9.73 5.95 -10.96
C ALA A 171 10.77 6.15 -12.09
N GLU A 172 12.00 5.70 -11.87
CA GLU A 172 13.12 5.75 -12.82
C GLU A 172 12.85 4.98 -14.13
N ALA A 173 12.19 3.83 -14.10
CA ALA A 173 11.94 3.08 -15.34
C ALA A 173 10.77 3.62 -16.17
N TYR A 174 9.90 4.46 -15.58
CA TYR A 174 8.82 5.13 -16.31
C TYR A 174 9.39 6.31 -17.13
N PHE A 175 10.34 7.08 -16.56
CA PHE A 175 10.98 8.19 -17.25
C PHE A 175 11.74 7.77 -18.51
N VAL A 176 12.47 6.65 -18.47
CA VAL A 176 13.19 6.11 -19.65
C VAL A 176 12.22 5.69 -20.77
N LYS A 177 11.01 5.26 -20.43
CA LYS A 177 10.01 4.78 -21.39
C LYS A 177 9.18 5.90 -22.03
N VAL A 178 9.04 7.05 -21.37
CA VAL A 178 8.34 8.23 -21.89
C VAL A 178 9.29 9.19 -22.63
N SER A 179 10.61 9.04 -22.42
CA SER A 179 11.65 9.85 -23.07
C SER A 179 12.30 9.16 -24.28
N SER A 180 11.68 8.09 -24.81
CA SER A 180 12.13 7.36 -26.01
C SER A 180 11.07 7.35 -27.09
#